data_AF-A0A6G0KDF9-F1
#
_entry.id   AF-A0A6G0KDF9-F1
#
_cell.length_a   1.000
_cell.length_b   1.000
_cell.length_c   1.000
_cell.angle_alpha   90.00
_cell.angle_beta   90.00
_cell.angle_gamma   90.00
#
_symmetry.space_group_name_H-M   'P 1'
#
loop_
_entity.id
_entity.type
_entity.pdbx_description
1 polymer ?
#
loop_
_entity_poly.entity_id
_entity_poly.type
_entity_poly.pdbx_seq_one_letter_code
_entity_poly.pdbx_strand_id
1 'polypeptide(L)'
;MTKDWVAANPYPDMDLSGVEKLQLIDLVDDFVMGYFQKYENFVAVDNRQVNKQRWKHFKSKDDLHVYKDMKPWSSDEDAVPTKSDMPVVLRVGTVLGRLDDLMFGCVNPTLDVMRIRASYSFYLVFVKS
;
A
#
# COMPACT_ATOMS: atom_id res chain seq x y z
N MET A 1 -13.27 31.16 8.48
CA MET A 1 -13.57 30.08 9.44
C MET A 1 -12.60 28.95 9.17
N THR A 2 -11.45 28.96 9.85
CA THR A 2 -10.35 28.02 9.63
C THR A 2 -10.73 26.66 10.22
N LYS A 3 -10.55 25.60 9.43
CA LYS A 3 -11.01 24.25 9.73
C LYS A 3 -9.98 23.56 10.64
N ASP A 4 -9.84 24.08 11.86
CA ASP A 4 -8.72 23.73 12.75
C ASP A 4 -8.75 22.27 13.23
N TRP A 5 -9.89 21.59 13.15
CA TRP A 5 -10.02 20.17 13.51
C TRP A 5 -9.32 19.22 12.52
N VAL A 6 -9.04 19.66 11.28
CA VAL A 6 -8.31 18.85 10.28
C VAL A 6 -6.80 18.85 10.59
N ALA A 7 -6.33 19.81 11.40
CA ALA A 7 -4.92 19.99 11.75
C ALA A 7 -4.52 19.34 13.08
N ALA A 8 -5.46 18.88 13.91
CA ALA A 8 -5.15 18.15 15.13
C ALA A 8 -4.97 16.64 14.83
N ASN A 9 -3.96 16.00 15.43
CA ASN A 9 -3.88 14.54 15.45
C ASN A 9 -5.09 14.04 16.27
N PRO A 10 -6.02 13.24 15.70
CA PRO A 10 -7.19 12.76 16.44
C PRO A 10 -6.81 11.70 17.49
N TYR A 11 -5.57 11.21 17.47
CA TYR A 11 -5.04 10.25 18.41
C TYR A 11 -4.17 10.95 19.47
N PRO A 12 -4.23 10.52 20.74
CA PRO A 12 -3.30 10.99 21.76
C PRO A 12 -1.86 10.65 21.38
N ASP A 13 -0.91 11.41 21.92
CA ASP A 13 0.52 11.13 21.73
C ASP A 13 0.82 9.71 22.22
N MET A 14 1.40 8.90 21.34
CA MET A 14 1.68 7.49 21.59
C MET A 14 3.10 7.34 22.11
N ASP A 15 3.24 7.15 23.41
CA ASP A 15 4.52 6.85 24.05
C ASP A 15 4.83 5.36 23.90
N LEU A 16 5.64 5.02 22.90
CA LEU A 16 6.15 3.66 22.72
C LEU A 16 7.37 3.42 23.62
N SER A 17 7.31 2.35 24.42
CA SER A 17 8.46 1.85 25.16
C SER A 17 9.58 1.39 24.22
N GLY A 18 10.81 1.29 24.73
CA GLY A 18 11.94 0.80 23.94
C GLY A 18 11.72 -0.63 23.39
N VAL A 19 11.00 -1.46 24.12
CA VAL A 19 10.68 -2.85 23.72
C VAL A 19 9.67 -2.88 22.59
N GLU A 20 8.62 -2.08 22.67
CA GLU A 20 7.59 -2.01 21.61
C GLU A 20 8.17 -1.48 20.30
N LYS A 21 9.11 -0.53 20.36
CA LYS A 21 9.83 -0.04 19.17
C LYS A 21 10.64 -1.16 18.50
N LEU A 22 11.34 -1.98 19.29
CA LEU A 22 12.10 -3.12 18.76
C LEU A 22 11.17 -4.15 18.12
N GLN A 23 10.05 -4.48 18.76
CA GLN A 23 9.07 -5.41 18.19
C GLN A 23 8.50 -4.91 16.85
N LEU A 24 8.27 -3.60 16.73
CA LEU A 24 7.82 -3.00 15.46
C LEU A 24 8.89 -3.09 14.37
N ILE A 25 10.16 -2.90 14.74
CA ILE A 25 11.29 -3.01 13.81
C ILE A 25 11.43 -4.47 13.34
N ASP A 26 11.45 -5.43 14.26
CA ASP A 26 11.54 -6.86 13.93
C ASP A 26 10.39 -7.28 12.98
N LEU A 27 9.18 -6.79 13.25
CA LEU A 27 8.02 -7.05 12.40
C LEU A 27 8.22 -6.49 10.99
N VAL A 28 8.74 -5.26 10.87
CA VAL A 28 9.03 -4.64 9.56
C VAL A 28 10.11 -5.44 8.82
N ASP A 29 11.16 -5.85 9.51
CA ASP A 29 12.24 -6.63 8.91
C ASP A 29 11.73 -7.99 8.38
N ASP A 30 10.87 -8.67 9.14
CA ASP A 30 10.21 -9.90 8.71
C ASP A 30 9.38 -9.70 7.43
N PHE A 31 8.60 -8.61 7.37
CA PHE A 31 7.83 -8.28 6.17
C PHE A 31 8.73 -7.99 4.98
N VAL A 32 9.75 -7.15 5.16
CA VAL A 32 10.67 -6.73 4.11
C VAL A 32 11.39 -7.96 3.54
N MET A 33 11.92 -8.82 4.41
CA MET A 33 12.58 -10.06 4.01
C MET A 33 11.61 -11.01 3.28
N GLY A 34 10.37 -11.14 3.77
CA GLY A 34 9.33 -11.91 3.11
C GLY A 34 8.96 -11.38 1.71
N TYR A 35 8.99 -10.06 1.50
CA TYR A 35 8.75 -9.46 0.18
C TYR A 35 9.95 -9.61 -0.76
N PHE A 36 11.19 -9.52 -0.26
CA PHE A 36 12.39 -9.79 -1.05
C PHE A 36 12.36 -11.21 -1.60
N GLN A 37 12.08 -12.21 -0.76
CA GLN A 37 11.99 -13.59 -1.22
C GLN A 37 10.93 -13.79 -2.30
N LYS A 38 9.76 -13.16 -2.15
CA LYS A 38 8.68 -13.20 -3.16
C LYS A 38 9.14 -12.57 -4.48
N TYR A 39 9.85 -11.45 -4.42
CA TYR A 39 10.39 -10.78 -5.60
C TYR A 39 11.46 -11.64 -6.28
N GLU A 40 12.39 -12.22 -5.53
CA GLU A 40 13.42 -13.12 -6.07
C GLU A 40 12.79 -14.32 -6.77
N ASN A 41 11.78 -14.96 -6.17
CA ASN A 41 11.06 -16.05 -6.80
C ASN A 41 10.34 -15.59 -8.08
N PHE A 42 9.75 -14.40 -8.08
CA PHE A 42 9.11 -13.83 -9.27
C PHE A 42 10.11 -13.59 -10.41
N VAL A 43 11.35 -13.17 -10.10
CA VAL A 43 12.39 -12.95 -11.10
C VAL A 43 13.01 -14.28 -11.56
N ALA A 44 13.38 -15.16 -10.62
CA ALA A 44 14.16 -16.37 -10.89
C ALA A 44 13.31 -17.55 -11.37
N VAL A 45 12.10 -17.72 -10.84
CA VAL A 45 11.23 -18.87 -11.13
C VAL A 45 10.16 -18.49 -12.15
N ASP A 46 9.44 -17.39 -11.90
CA ASP A 46 8.32 -16.99 -12.77
C ASP A 46 8.78 -16.20 -14.02
N ASN A 47 10.09 -15.96 -14.17
CA ASN A 47 10.68 -15.19 -15.26
C ASN A 47 9.96 -13.83 -15.51
N ARG A 48 9.61 -13.15 -14.40
CA ARG A 48 8.86 -11.89 -14.38
C ARG A 48 7.46 -11.95 -14.99
N GLN A 49 6.87 -13.14 -15.11
CA GLN A 49 5.52 -13.32 -15.62
C GLN A 49 4.51 -13.46 -14.48
N VAL A 50 3.46 -12.66 -14.55
CA VAL A 50 2.37 -12.74 -13.56
C VAL A 50 1.54 -13.99 -13.82
N ASN A 51 1.37 -14.83 -12.79
CA ASN A 51 0.51 -16.00 -12.87
C ASN A 51 -0.96 -15.60 -13.07
N LYS A 52 -1.47 -15.76 -14.29
CA LYS A 52 -2.83 -15.40 -14.71
C LYS A 52 -3.92 -16.27 -14.08
N GLN A 53 -3.59 -17.42 -13.50
CA GLN A 53 -4.56 -18.26 -12.77
C GLN A 53 -4.92 -17.65 -11.41
N ARG A 54 -3.98 -16.93 -10.79
CA ARG A 54 -4.18 -16.24 -9.51
C ARG A 54 -4.55 -14.77 -9.70
N TRP A 55 -4.00 -14.12 -10.71
CA TRP A 55 -4.09 -12.67 -10.87
C TRP A 55 -4.95 -12.31 -12.09
N LYS A 56 -6.11 -11.70 -11.85
CA LYS A 56 -6.94 -11.11 -12.92
C LYS A 56 -6.36 -9.78 -13.32
N HIS A 57 -6.06 -9.61 -14.61
CA HIS A 57 -5.72 -8.29 -15.13
C HIS A 57 -6.91 -7.32 -14.96
N PHE A 58 -6.65 -6.15 -14.38
CA PHE A 58 -7.65 -5.12 -14.10
C PHE A 58 -7.47 -3.91 -15.02
N LYS A 59 -6.24 -3.40 -15.12
CA LYS A 59 -5.94 -2.20 -15.92
C LYS A 59 -4.47 -2.18 -16.34
N SER A 60 -4.20 -1.66 -17.54
CA SER A 60 -2.86 -1.28 -17.97
C SER A 60 -2.81 0.21 -18.25
N LYS A 61 -1.69 0.84 -17.93
CA LYS A 61 -1.33 2.18 -18.42
C LYS A 61 0.17 2.19 -18.68
N ASP A 62 0.57 2.48 -19.93
CA ASP A 62 1.96 2.41 -20.36
C ASP A 62 2.57 1.04 -20.00
N ASP A 63 3.75 1.00 -19.38
CA ASP A 63 4.40 -0.23 -18.90
C ASP A 63 3.88 -0.71 -17.52
N LEU A 64 2.89 -0.02 -16.94
CA LEU A 64 2.31 -0.38 -15.65
C LEU A 64 1.05 -1.24 -15.84
N HIS A 65 1.12 -2.47 -15.35
CA HIS A 65 0.03 -3.43 -15.33
C HIS A 65 -0.48 -3.66 -13.91
N VAL A 66 -1.79 -3.59 -13.74
CA VAL A 66 -2.49 -3.75 -12.47
C VAL A 66 -3.33 -5.01 -12.52
N TYR A 67 -3.14 -5.87 -11.53
CA TYR A 67 -3.85 -7.13 -11.37
C TYR A 67 -4.53 -7.21 -10.01
N LYS A 68 -5.68 -7.87 -9.95
CA LYS A 68 -6.42 -8.15 -8.72
C LYS A 68 -6.30 -9.65 -8.40
N ASP A 69 -6.11 -9.98 -7.13
CA ASP A 69 -6.10 -11.39 -6.70
C ASP A 69 -7.49 -12.00 -6.92
N MET A 70 -7.53 -13.19 -7.55
CA MET A 70 -8.74 -13.97 -7.82
C MET A 70 -9.03 -15.02 -6.75
N LYS A 71 -8.23 -15.12 -5.68
CA LYS A 71 -8.49 -16.08 -4.61
C LYS A 71 -9.99 -16.01 -4.22
N PRO A 72 -10.71 -17.15 -4.23
CA PRO A 72 -12.15 -17.14 -4.05
C PRO A 72 -12.49 -16.39 -2.77
N TRP A 73 -13.42 -15.45 -2.92
CA TRP A 73 -14.14 -14.85 -1.81
C TRP A 73 -14.67 -16.02 -0.99
N SER A 74 -14.19 -16.20 0.24
CA SER A 74 -14.82 -17.11 1.18
C SER A 74 -16.17 -16.48 1.53
N SER A 75 -17.20 -16.78 0.75
CA SER A 75 -18.59 -16.41 1.07
C SER A 75 -19.08 -17.40 2.11
N ASP A 76 -18.46 -17.42 3.29
CA ASP A 76 -19.12 -17.98 4.45
C ASP A 76 -20.05 -16.88 4.96
N GLU A 77 -21.32 -17.00 4.57
CA GLU A 77 -22.42 -16.10 4.93
C GLU A 77 -22.71 -16.04 6.44
N ASP A 78 -22.02 -16.86 7.24
CA ASP A 78 -22.13 -16.94 8.71
C ASP A 78 -20.82 -16.64 9.48
N ALA A 79 -19.74 -16.20 8.81
CA ALA A 79 -18.47 -15.91 9.48
C ALA A 79 -18.29 -14.41 9.75
N VAL A 80 -18.13 -14.06 11.03
CA VAL A 80 -17.72 -12.72 11.51
C VAL A 80 -16.57 -12.20 10.64
N PRO A 81 -16.63 -10.96 10.09
CA PRO A 81 -15.66 -10.47 9.11
C PRO A 81 -14.26 -10.42 9.72
N THR A 82 -13.46 -11.45 9.45
CA THR A 82 -12.15 -11.64 10.07
C THR A 82 -11.08 -11.15 9.11
N LYS A 83 -10.81 -9.84 9.04
CA LYS A 83 -9.64 -9.16 8.40
C LYS A 83 -9.24 -9.56 6.95
N SER A 84 -9.91 -10.51 6.30
CA SER A 84 -9.54 -11.10 5.01
C SER A 84 -10.26 -10.47 3.82
N ASP A 85 -11.17 -9.52 4.06
CA ASP A 85 -11.97 -8.88 3.02
C ASP A 85 -11.26 -7.70 2.32
N MET A 86 -9.93 -7.60 2.47
CA MET A 86 -9.17 -6.56 1.80
C MET A 86 -8.77 -7.01 0.39
N PRO A 87 -9.22 -6.34 -0.68
CA PRO A 87 -8.84 -6.70 -2.04
C PRO A 87 -7.34 -6.48 -2.24
N VAL A 88 -6.60 -7.56 -2.51
CA VAL A 88 -5.17 -7.49 -2.82
C VAL A 88 -4.96 -7.13 -4.29
N VAL A 89 -4.15 -6.11 -4.53
CA VAL A 89 -3.81 -5.62 -5.87
C VAL A 89 -2.30 -5.73 -6.08
N LEU A 90 -1.89 -6.35 -7.18
CA LEU A 90 -0.50 -6.40 -7.62
C LEU A 90 -0.29 -5.42 -8.77
N ARG A 91 0.79 -4.65 -8.72
CA ARG A 91 1.21 -3.76 -9.80
C ARG A 91 2.59 -4.18 -10.28
N VAL A 92 2.74 -4.35 -11.57
CA VAL A 92 4.01 -4.74 -12.21
C VAL A 92 4.27 -3.80 -13.37
N GLY A 93 5.47 -3.24 -13.41
CA GLY A 93 5.90 -2.34 -14.49
C GLY A 93 7.21 -1.66 -14.15
N THR A 94 7.73 -0.91 -15.11
CA THR A 94 8.89 -0.04 -14.93
C THR A 94 8.45 1.40 -14.69
N VAL A 95 9.26 2.12 -13.91
CA VAL A 95 9.08 3.56 -13.65
C VAL A 95 10.38 4.26 -14.02
N LEU A 96 10.27 5.34 -14.78
CA LEU A 96 11.40 6.19 -15.14
C LEU A 96 11.77 7.09 -13.96
N GLY A 97 13.00 6.98 -13.47
CA GLY A 97 13.52 7.83 -12.40
C GLY A 97 14.40 7.07 -11.41
N ARG A 98 14.78 7.76 -10.33
CA ARG A 98 15.50 7.13 -9.22
C ARG A 98 14.52 6.59 -8.19
N LEU A 99 14.94 5.55 -7.48
CA LEU A 99 14.14 4.94 -6.42
C LEU A 99 13.79 5.96 -5.32
N ASP A 100 14.74 6.82 -4.93
CA ASP A 100 14.51 7.85 -3.92
C ASP A 100 13.34 8.76 -4.29
N ASP A 101 13.31 9.24 -5.54
CA ASP A 101 12.25 10.12 -6.06
C ASP A 101 10.88 9.41 -6.02
N LEU A 102 10.84 8.11 -6.31
CA LEU A 102 9.62 7.29 -6.18
C LEU A 102 9.20 7.11 -4.72
N MET A 103 10.13 6.83 -3.82
CA MET A 103 9.86 6.61 -2.40
C MET A 103 9.37 7.90 -1.72
N PHE A 104 9.84 9.08 -2.17
CA PHE A 104 9.28 10.38 -1.78
C PHE A 104 7.85 10.60 -2.30
N GLY A 105 7.37 9.87 -3.30
CA GLY A 105 5.97 9.91 -3.75
C GLY A 105 5.07 8.93 -3.00
N CYS A 106 5.62 7.81 -2.52
CA CYS A 106 4.87 6.72 -1.91
C CYS A 106 4.80 6.79 -0.39
N VAL A 107 5.89 7.14 0.29
CA VAL A 107 5.97 7.11 1.76
C VAL A 107 5.42 8.40 2.32
N ASN A 108 4.53 8.34 3.32
CA ASN A 108 4.07 9.49 4.08
C ASN A 108 4.59 9.37 5.52
N PRO A 109 5.86 9.77 5.77
CA PRO A 109 6.50 9.51 7.06
C PRO A 109 5.94 10.40 8.17
N THR A 110 5.30 11.52 7.83
CA THR A 110 4.71 12.46 8.79
C THR A 110 3.29 12.83 8.40
N LEU A 111 2.51 13.24 9.42
CA LEU A 111 1.16 13.76 9.24
C LEU A 111 1.14 14.97 8.31
N ASP A 112 2.15 15.84 8.37
CA ASP A 112 2.23 17.03 7.52
C ASP A 112 2.41 16.68 6.05
N VAL A 113 3.28 15.72 5.74
CA VAL A 113 3.45 15.24 4.36
C VAL A 113 2.17 14.56 3.86
N MET A 114 1.52 13.75 4.70
CA MET A 114 0.23 13.14 4.38
C MET A 114 -0.84 14.18 4.09
N ARG A 115 -0.94 15.23 4.91
CA ARG A 115 -1.88 16.34 4.74
C ARG A 115 -1.63 17.13 3.47
N ILE A 116 -0.36 17.44 3.20
CA ILE A 116 0.05 18.13 1.97
C ILE A 116 -0.40 17.29 0.76
N ARG A 117 -0.08 15.99 0.70
CA ARG A 117 -0.51 15.13 -0.42
C ARG A 117 -2.03 14.96 -0.52
N ALA A 118 -2.71 14.80 0.61
CA ALA A 118 -4.17 14.69 0.67
C ALA A 118 -4.84 15.99 0.20
N SER A 119 -4.29 17.16 0.56
CA SER A 119 -4.84 18.45 0.15
C SER A 119 -4.84 18.60 -1.38
N TYR A 120 -3.74 18.27 -2.07
CA TYR A 120 -3.69 18.31 -3.54
C TYR A 120 -4.67 17.31 -4.20
N SER A 121 -4.86 16.13 -3.59
CA SER A 121 -5.84 15.15 -4.08
C SER A 121 -7.29 15.58 -3.80
N PHE A 122 -7.56 16.21 -2.66
CA PHE A 122 -8.88 16.73 -2.29
C PHE A 122 -9.29 17.92 -3.15
N TYR A 123 -8.36 18.79 -3.55
CA TYR A 123 -8.66 19.91 -4.44
C TYR A 123 -9.09 19.45 -5.85
N LEU A 124 -8.57 18.32 -6.35
CA LEU A 124 -8.99 17.77 -7.65
C LEU A 124 -10.41 17.17 -7.63
N VAL A 125 -10.94 16.80 -6.47
CA VAL A 125 -12.32 16.32 -6.33
C VAL A 125 -13.32 17.49 -6.33
N PHE A 126 -12.92 18.69 -5.89
CA PHE A 126 -13.81 19.86 -5.83
C PHE A 126 -13.85 20.73 -7.09
N VAL A 127 -12.96 20.54 -8.07
CA VAL A 127 -12.94 21.31 -9.32
C VAL A 127 -13.65 20.59 -10.49
N LYS A 128 -14.17 19.38 -10.24
CA LYS A 128 -15.11 18.69 -11.15
C LYS A 128 -16.47 18.53 -10.46
N SER A 129 -17.20 19.63 -10.29
CA SER A 129 -18.66 19.63 -10.22
C SER A 129 -19.21 20.88 -10.86
#